data_AF-A0A925TR17-F1
#
_entry.id   AF-A0A925TR17-F1
#
_cell.length_a   1.000
_cell.length_b   1.000
_cell.length_c   1.000
_cell.angle_alpha   90.00
_cell.angle_beta   90.00
_cell.angle_gamma   90.00
#
_symmetry.space_group_name_H-M   'P 1'
#
loop_
_entity.id
_entity.type
_entity.pdbx_description
1 polymer ?
#
loop_
_entity_poly.entity_id
_entity_poly.type
_entity_poly.pdbx_seq_one_letter_code
_entity_poly.pdbx_strand_id
1 'polypeptide(L)'
;MNKTLFFRAMLLALALCIVSGIDAVAAPKPTAKPKAVAVADQPKMQAALVSLKAAKEALDQATADKGGHRVKAMKSVNDAIKEVEAAIEFDRTHSGAMENKK
;
A
#
# COMPACT_ATOMS: atom_id res chain seq x y z
N MET A 1 0.31 23.91 -45.40
CA MET A 1 0.10 22.59 -46.04
C MET A 1 1.46 21.88 -46.07
N ASN A 2 1.76 20.76 -45.39
CA ASN A 2 0.96 19.64 -44.86
C ASN A 2 1.68 19.05 -43.63
N LYS A 3 1.10 19.17 -42.42
CA LYS A 3 1.73 18.78 -41.13
C LYS A 3 1.36 17.37 -40.66
N THR A 4 0.86 16.50 -41.54
CA THR A 4 0.30 15.18 -41.16
C THR A 4 1.05 13.98 -41.76
N LEU A 5 2.15 14.22 -42.49
CA LEU A 5 2.91 13.16 -43.19
C LEU A 5 4.12 12.63 -42.39
N PHE A 6 4.42 13.20 -41.21
CA PHE A 6 5.49 12.72 -40.32
C PHE A 6 5.04 11.65 -39.31
N PHE A 7 3.75 11.31 -39.26
CA PHE A 7 3.16 10.50 -38.19
C PHE A 7 2.97 9.00 -38.52
N ARG A 8 3.43 8.51 -39.68
CA ARG A 8 3.16 7.13 -40.15
C ARG A 8 4.39 6.36 -40.64
N ALA A 9 5.60 6.79 -40.28
CA ALA A 9 6.85 6.18 -40.74
C ALA A 9 7.78 5.75 -39.59
N MET A 10 7.23 5.25 -38.49
CA MET A 10 8.02 4.53 -37.49
C MET A 10 7.36 3.17 -37.22
N LEU A 11 7.48 2.37 -38.28
CA LEU A 11 7.35 0.93 -38.31
C LEU A 11 8.28 0.31 -37.25
N LEU A 12 7.80 -0.76 -36.61
CA LEU A 12 8.55 -2.00 -36.39
C LEU A 12 9.85 -1.94 -35.54
N ALA A 13 9.74 -2.30 -34.26
CA ALA A 13 10.81 -3.04 -33.56
C ALA A 13 10.22 -3.76 -32.34
N LEU A 14 9.66 -4.94 -32.60
CA LEU A 14 9.54 -6.01 -31.62
C LEU A 14 10.96 -6.56 -31.39
N ALA A 15 11.52 -6.40 -30.18
CA ALA A 15 12.71 -7.14 -29.75
C ALA A 15 12.69 -7.32 -28.22
N LEU A 16 12.53 -8.59 -27.84
CA LEU A 16 12.70 -9.15 -26.50
C LEU A 16 14.07 -8.82 -25.87
N CYS A 17 14.10 -8.77 -24.54
CA CYS A 17 15.17 -9.29 -23.66
C CYS A 17 14.71 -9.00 -22.22
N ILE A 18 13.91 -9.86 -21.59
CA ILE A 18 14.38 -10.93 -20.70
C ILE A 18 15.54 -10.44 -19.79
N VAL A 19 15.17 -9.91 -18.63
CA VAL A 19 16.07 -9.89 -17.46
C VAL A 19 15.79 -11.18 -16.69
N SER A 20 16.58 -12.20 -17.01
CA SER A 20 16.71 -13.45 -16.24
C SER A 20 17.61 -13.20 -15.03
N GLY A 21 17.24 -13.80 -13.88
CA GLY A 21 18.08 -14.32 -12.77
C GLY A 21 19.24 -13.45 -12.27
N ILE A 22 19.40 -13.15 -10.99
CA ILE A 22 19.70 -14.01 -9.83
C ILE A 22 19.88 -12.99 -8.67
N ASP A 23 19.56 -13.22 -7.40
CA ASP A 23 20.04 -14.28 -6.54
C ASP A 23 18.99 -14.64 -5.49
N ALA A 24 18.89 -15.94 -5.22
CA ALA A 24 18.22 -16.46 -4.03
C ALA A 24 18.98 -15.96 -2.78
N VAL A 25 18.47 -14.91 -2.15
CA VAL A 25 18.95 -14.52 -0.82
C VAL A 25 18.49 -15.60 0.18
N ALA A 26 19.45 -16.44 0.57
CA ALA A 26 19.30 -17.37 1.67
C ALA A 26 18.90 -16.60 2.93
N ALA A 27 17.69 -16.86 3.43
CA ALA A 27 17.17 -16.25 4.63
C ALA A 27 17.99 -16.67 5.87
N PRO A 28 18.54 -15.73 6.67
CA PRO A 28 19.01 -16.06 8.00
C PRO A 28 17.80 -16.46 8.87
N LYS A 29 17.88 -17.59 9.58
CA LYS A 29 16.91 -18.00 10.60
C LYS A 29 17.30 -17.37 11.95
N PRO A 30 16.62 -16.33 12.45
CA PRO A 30 16.78 -15.90 13.83
C PRO A 30 16.01 -16.85 14.76
N THR A 31 16.75 -17.75 15.41
CA THR A 31 16.31 -18.47 16.61
C THR A 31 16.38 -17.53 17.80
N ALA A 32 15.26 -16.93 18.17
CA ALA A 32 14.90 -16.54 19.52
C ALA A 32 13.49 -15.94 19.44
N LYS A 33 12.49 -16.61 20.00
CA LYS A 33 11.16 -16.00 20.17
C LYS A 33 11.29 -14.95 21.27
N PRO A 34 11.25 -13.64 20.97
CA PRO A 34 10.97 -12.68 22.02
C PRO A 34 9.54 -12.98 22.47
N LYS A 35 9.29 -12.98 23.78
CA LYS A 35 7.93 -12.95 24.31
C LYS A 35 7.36 -11.59 23.88
N ALA A 36 6.75 -11.57 22.70
CA ALA A 36 6.10 -10.39 22.16
C ALA A 36 5.01 -10.03 23.16
N VAL A 37 5.13 -8.84 23.74
CA VAL A 37 3.94 -8.12 24.21
C VAL A 37 2.96 -8.20 23.04
N ALA A 38 1.79 -8.79 23.25
CA ALA A 38 0.83 -9.14 22.21
C ALA A 38 0.24 -7.89 21.54
N VAL A 39 1.07 -7.16 20.81
CA VAL A 39 0.67 -6.44 19.62
C VAL A 39 0.56 -7.56 18.60
N ALA A 40 -0.67 -8.07 18.37
CA ALA A 40 -0.91 -9.04 17.32
C ALA A 40 -0.20 -8.55 16.04
N ASP A 41 0.72 -9.36 15.51
CA ASP A 41 1.60 -9.01 14.39
C ASP A 41 0.74 -8.76 13.14
N GLN A 42 0.27 -7.52 12.95
CA GLN A 42 -0.49 -7.09 11.78
C GLN A 42 0.31 -6.09 10.93
N PRO A 43 1.50 -6.48 10.41
CA PRO A 43 2.38 -5.56 9.69
C PRO A 43 1.71 -4.95 8.45
N LYS A 44 0.80 -5.70 7.79
CA LYS A 44 0.06 -5.21 6.62
C LYS A 44 -0.98 -4.15 6.99
N MET A 45 -1.71 -4.32 8.10
CA MET A 45 -2.70 -3.34 8.54
C MET A 45 -2.02 -2.06 9.01
N GLN A 46 -0.90 -2.19 9.73
CA GLN A 46 -0.07 -1.05 10.12
C GLN A 46 0.51 -0.33 8.89
N ALA A 47 1.00 -1.06 7.90
CA ALA A 47 1.49 -0.47 6.64
C ALA A 47 0.37 0.27 5.89
N ALA A 48 -0.84 -0.31 5.82
CA ALA A 48 -1.99 0.36 5.23
C ALA A 48 -2.34 1.67 5.95
N LEU A 49 -2.33 1.68 7.29
CA LEU A 49 -2.56 2.88 8.09
C LEU A 49 -1.52 3.97 7.80
N VAL A 50 -0.25 3.59 7.69
CA VAL A 50 0.83 4.54 7.33
C VAL A 50 0.60 5.11 5.93
N SER A 51 0.28 4.28 4.93
CA SER A 51 0.00 4.75 3.57
C SER A 51 -1.20 5.69 3.51
N LEU A 52 -2.27 5.41 4.27
CA LEU A 52 -3.44 6.28 4.34
C LEU A 52 -3.12 7.63 4.99
N LYS A 53 -2.30 7.66 6.05
CA LYS A 53 -1.85 8.90 6.68
C LYS A 53 -1.01 9.76 5.73
N ALA A 54 -0.08 9.13 5.01
CA ALA A 54 0.70 9.82 3.97
C ALA A 54 -0.21 10.37 2.84
N ALA A 55 -1.22 9.60 2.41
CA ALA A 55 -2.19 10.07 1.42
C ALA A 55 -2.99 11.28 1.92
N LYS A 56 -3.40 11.27 3.20
CA LYS A 56 -4.09 12.40 3.83
C LYS A 56 -3.21 13.66 3.83
N GLU A 57 -1.94 13.53 4.21
CA GLU A 57 -0.99 14.65 4.21
C GLU A 57 -0.80 15.23 2.80
N ALA A 58 -0.67 14.38 1.79
CA ALA A 58 -0.58 14.83 0.40
C ALA A 58 -1.84 15.58 -0.08
N LEU A 59 -3.03 15.14 0.36
CA LEU A 59 -4.30 15.82 0.06
C LEU A 59 -4.46 17.14 0.82
N ASP A 60 -3.89 17.24 2.02
CA ASP A 60 -3.91 18.47 2.84
C ASP A 60 -3.02 19.55 2.20
N GLN A 61 -1.85 19.16 1.71
CA GLN A 61 -0.90 20.05 1.03
C GLN A 61 -1.31 20.43 -0.40
N ALA A 62 -2.29 19.73 -0.99
CA ALA A 62 -2.74 20.03 -2.35
C ALA A 62 -3.46 21.39 -2.41
N THR A 63 -2.94 22.31 -3.21
CA THR A 63 -3.33 23.73 -3.25
C THR A 63 -4.74 23.98 -3.80
N ALA A 64 -5.20 23.20 -4.78
CA ALA A 64 -6.51 23.37 -5.40
C ALA A 64 -7.45 22.22 -5.02
N ASP A 65 -8.70 22.55 -4.70
CA ASP A 65 -9.76 21.56 -4.40
C ASP A 65 -10.20 20.75 -5.65
N LYS A 66 -9.66 21.07 -6.84
CA LYS A 66 -9.95 20.40 -8.13
C LYS A 66 -11.45 20.10 -8.29
N GLY A 67 -12.31 21.10 -8.15
CA GLY A 67 -13.77 20.94 -8.27
C GLY A 67 -14.44 20.22 -7.10
N GLY A 68 -13.87 20.28 -5.88
CA GLY A 68 -14.40 19.59 -4.69
C GLY A 68 -13.87 18.17 -4.51
N HIS A 69 -13.06 17.68 -5.44
CA HIS A 69 -12.54 16.32 -5.39
C HIS A 69 -11.50 16.12 -4.28
N ARG A 70 -10.71 17.14 -3.94
CA ARG A 70 -9.71 17.05 -2.87
C ARG A 70 -10.39 16.84 -1.52
N VAL A 71 -11.40 17.66 -1.20
CA VAL A 71 -12.16 17.54 0.05
C VAL A 71 -12.90 16.19 0.13
N LYS A 72 -13.51 15.75 -0.98
CA LYS A 72 -14.15 14.41 -1.05
C LYS A 72 -13.15 13.28 -0.81
N ALA A 73 -11.99 13.33 -1.46
CA ALA A 73 -10.93 12.35 -1.26
C ALA A 73 -10.42 12.35 0.19
N MET A 74 -10.22 13.53 0.78
CA MET A 74 -9.80 13.65 2.18
C MET A 74 -10.81 13.02 3.13
N LYS A 75 -12.12 13.21 2.89
CA LYS A 75 -13.17 12.54 3.66
C LYS A 75 -13.05 11.01 3.55
N SER A 76 -12.97 10.48 2.33
CA SER A 76 -12.84 9.03 2.11
C SER A 76 -11.58 8.44 2.76
N VAL A 77 -10.44 9.14 2.72
CA VAL A 77 -9.20 8.71 3.38
C VAL A 77 -9.37 8.72 4.90
N ASN A 78 -10.00 9.75 5.48
CA ASN A 78 -10.26 9.80 6.92
C ASN A 78 -11.18 8.66 7.39
N ASP A 79 -12.21 8.33 6.60
CA ASP A 79 -13.11 7.22 6.91
C ASP A 79 -12.35 5.88 6.84
N ALA A 80 -11.50 5.68 5.82
CA ALA A 80 -10.66 4.49 5.70
C ALA A 80 -9.65 4.34 6.87
N ILE A 81 -9.06 5.44 7.35
CA ILE A 81 -8.17 5.43 8.51
C ILE A 81 -8.89 4.88 9.74
N LYS A 82 -10.12 5.34 10.00
CA LYS A 82 -10.92 4.87 11.15
C LYS A 82 -11.23 3.38 11.08
N GLU A 83 -11.61 2.89 9.91
CA GLU A 83 -11.91 1.47 9.70
C GLU A 83 -10.66 0.59 9.91
N VAL A 84 -9.50 1.04 9.42
CA VAL A 84 -8.24 0.31 9.62
C VAL A 84 -7.83 0.31 11.09
N GLU A 85 -7.96 1.44 11.80
CA GLU A 85 -7.71 1.51 13.24
C GLU A 85 -8.66 0.60 14.04
N ALA A 86 -9.96 0.57 13.67
CA ALA A 86 -10.94 -0.33 14.27
C ALA A 86 -10.63 -1.81 13.99
N ALA A 87 -10.19 -2.15 12.78
CA ALA A 87 -9.82 -3.53 12.42
C ALA A 87 -8.57 -3.99 13.18
N ILE A 88 -7.57 -3.12 13.36
CA ILE A 88 -6.39 -3.40 14.18
C ILE A 88 -6.81 -3.71 15.62
N GLU A 89 -7.70 -2.90 16.18
CA GLU A 89 -8.20 -3.09 17.55
C GLU A 89 -9.09 -4.32 17.71
N PHE A 90 -9.91 -4.62 16.71
CA PHE A 90 -10.73 -5.82 16.68
C PHE A 90 -9.87 -7.08 16.74
N ASP A 91 -8.83 -7.17 15.93
CA ASP A 91 -7.93 -8.33 15.94
C ASP A 91 -7.13 -8.44 17.25
N ARG A 92 -6.70 -7.32 17.86
CA ARG A 92 -6.07 -7.34 19.20
C ARG A 92 -6.97 -7.95 20.28
N THR A 93 -8.27 -7.69 20.20
CA THR A 93 -9.26 -8.13 21.20
C THR A 93 -9.82 -9.52 20.92
N HIS A 94 -9.86 -9.96 19.66
CA HIS A 94 -10.50 -11.23 19.25
C HIS A 94 -9.49 -12.34 18.90
N SER A 95 -8.28 -12.01 18.45
CA SER A 95 -7.27 -13.02 18.07
C SER A 95 -6.61 -13.68 19.28
N GLY A 96 -6.55 -12.98 20.43
CA GLY A 96 -6.16 -13.60 21.71
C GLY A 96 -7.21 -14.53 22.33
N ALA A 97 -8.49 -14.40 21.94
CA ALA A 97 -9.59 -15.21 22.49
C ALA A 97 -9.82 -16.53 21.73
N MET A 98 -9.47 -16.58 20.45
CA MET A 98 -9.72 -17.75 19.58
C MET A 98 -8.57 -18.77 19.59
N GLU A 99 -7.40 -18.44 20.16
CA GLU A 99 -6.26 -19.37 20.25
C GLU A 99 -6.45 -20.48 21.32
N ASN A 100 -7.46 -20.37 22.20
CA ASN A 100 -7.64 -21.28 23.33
C ASN A 100 -8.63 -22.45 23.07
N LYS A 101 -8.90 -22.80 21.80
CA LYS A 101 -9.86 -23.86 21.43
C LYS A 101 -9.26 -24.95 20.52
N LYS A 102 -8.03 -25.39 20.79
CA LYS A 102 -7.46 -26.57 20.14
C LYS A 102 -7.04 -27.63 21.15
#